data_AF-A0A5C5U7Q2-F1
#
_entry.id   AF-A0A5C5U7Q2-F1
#
_cell.length_a   1.000
_cell.length_b   1.000
_cell.length_c   1.000
_cell.angle_alpha   90.00
_cell.angle_beta   90.00
_cell.angle_gamma   90.00
#
_symmetry.space_group_name_H-M   'P 1'
#
loop_
_entity.id
_entity.type
_entity.pdbx_description
1 polymer ?
#
loop_
_entity_poly.entity_id
_entity_poly.type
_entity_poly.pdbx_seq_one_letter_code
_entity_poly.pdbx_strand_id
1 'polypeptide(L)'
;MSENRNPRARKHVLFAVKLAAVMIGAALLLALARKQGWIDHGLVVRAYNVVMGLALAVYFNVMPKVMHEAPPRSMREATLAQAVARVSGWTMTLAFLAWAALWAFAPQEIAKAGSLAAVGASVAVMLGYTVWKSVAGRRSTSG
;
A
#
# COMPACT_ATOMS: atom_id res chain seq x y z
N MET A 1 -31.85 -19.79 7.85
CA MET A 1 -31.10 -18.60 7.39
C MET A 1 -29.72 -19.04 6.92
N SER A 2 -29.55 -19.26 5.61
CA SER A 2 -28.28 -19.69 5.04
C SER A 2 -27.32 -18.52 4.96
N GLU A 3 -26.27 -18.58 5.77
CA GLU A 3 -25.14 -17.66 5.76
C GLU A 3 -24.43 -17.75 4.40
N ASN A 4 -24.75 -16.83 3.48
CA ASN A 4 -24.02 -16.65 2.23
C ASN A 4 -22.64 -16.05 2.55
N ARG A 5 -21.72 -16.84 3.10
CA ARG A 5 -20.31 -16.46 3.32
C ARG A 5 -19.65 -16.31 1.95
N ASN A 6 -19.58 -15.08 1.46
CA ASN A 6 -18.81 -14.76 0.26
C ASN A 6 -17.34 -15.20 0.47
N PRO A 7 -16.85 -16.24 -0.23
CA PRO A 7 -15.50 -16.78 -0.02
C PRO A 7 -14.40 -15.77 -0.36
N ARG A 8 -14.69 -14.71 -1.13
CA ARG A 8 -13.75 -13.62 -1.43
C ARG A 8 -13.58 -12.69 -0.23
N ALA A 9 -14.68 -12.27 0.40
CA ALA A 9 -14.64 -11.42 1.60
C ALA A 9 -13.80 -12.07 2.71
N ARG A 10 -13.98 -13.39 2.93
CA ARG A 10 -13.16 -14.15 3.90
C ARG A 10 -11.66 -14.10 3.56
N LYS A 11 -11.28 -14.20 2.29
CA LYS A 11 -9.86 -14.12 1.86
C LYS A 11 -9.25 -12.75 2.15
N HIS A 12 -10.00 -11.67 1.94
CA HIS A 12 -9.54 -10.31 2.24
C HIS A 12 -9.37 -10.08 3.74
N VAL A 13 -10.35 -10.50 4.55
CA VAL A 13 -10.26 -10.42 6.01
C VAL A 13 -9.08 -11.22 6.52
N LEU A 14 -8.90 -12.47 6.05
CA LEU A 14 -7.76 -13.30 6.44
C LEU A 14 -6.42 -12.68 6.04
N PHE A 15 -6.34 -12.07 4.85
CA PHE A 15 -5.13 -11.38 4.42
C PHE A 15 -4.81 -10.19 5.33
N ALA A 16 -5.79 -9.33 5.63
CA ALA A 16 -5.61 -8.19 6.52
C ALA A 16 -5.20 -8.62 7.93
N VAL A 17 -5.85 -9.66 8.48
CA VAL A 17 -5.51 -10.22 9.79
C VAL A 17 -4.09 -10.79 9.81
N LYS A 18 -3.67 -11.52 8.77
CA LYS A 18 -2.29 -12.01 8.65
C LYS A 18 -1.28 -10.87 8.64
N LEU A 19 -1.54 -9.83 7.85
CA LEU A 19 -0.65 -8.67 7.76
C LEU A 19 -0.54 -7.94 9.11
N ALA A 20 -1.67 -7.72 9.78
CA ALA A 20 -1.71 -7.11 11.11
C ALA A 20 -0.96 -7.97 12.15
N ALA A 21 -1.17 -9.29 12.15
CA ALA A 21 -0.47 -10.20 13.04
C ALA A 21 1.06 -10.16 12.83
N VAL A 22 1.53 -10.07 11.58
CA VAL A 22 2.95 -9.92 11.26
C VAL A 22 3.50 -8.60 11.80
N MET A 23 2.79 -7.49 11.61
CA MET A 23 3.22 -6.17 12.10
C MET A 23 3.29 -6.12 13.64
N ILE A 24 2.26 -6.64 14.32
CA ILE A 24 2.20 -6.70 15.78
C ILE A 24 3.30 -7.62 16.31
N GLY A 25 3.45 -8.82 15.73
CA GLY A 25 4.49 -9.77 16.11
C GLY A 25 5.90 -9.18 15.98
N ALA A 26 6.18 -8.50 14.85
CA ALA A 26 7.45 -7.82 14.65
C ALA A 26 7.70 -6.71 15.68
N ALA A 27 6.68 -5.90 15.98
CA ALA A 27 6.79 -4.84 17.00
C ALA A 27 7.07 -5.40 18.40
N LEU A 28 6.40 -6.50 18.77
CA LEU A 28 6.63 -7.18 20.04
C LEU A 28 8.03 -7.78 20.15
N LEU A 29 8.52 -8.42 19.08
CA LEU A 29 9.88 -8.97 19.03
C LEU A 29 10.94 -7.87 19.17
N LEU A 30 10.75 -6.73 18.50
CA LEU A 30 11.64 -5.57 18.65
C LEU A 30 11.60 -4.99 20.06
N ALA A 31 10.41 -4.88 20.67
CA ALA A 31 10.27 -4.41 22.04
C ALA A 31 10.97 -5.36 23.04
N LEU A 32 10.86 -6.67 22.83
CA LEU A 32 11.53 -7.67 23.66
C LEU A 32 13.05 -7.60 23.49
N ALA A 33 13.54 -7.55 22.25
CA ALA A 33 14.97 -7.43 21.95
C ALA A 33 15.58 -6.17 22.58
N ARG A 34 14.86 -5.04 22.57
CA ARG A 34 15.27 -3.81 23.26
C ARG A 34 15.30 -4.00 24.78
N LYS A 35 14.27 -4.61 25.38
CA LYS A 35 14.24 -4.87 26.83
C LYS A 35 15.39 -5.76 27.29
N GLN A 36 15.81 -6.71 26.45
CA GLN A 36 16.94 -7.59 26.72
C GLN A 36 18.30 -6.92 26.46
N GLY A 37 18.32 -5.69 25.93
CA GLY A 37 19.55 -4.97 25.59
C GLY A 37 20.25 -5.45 24.33
N TRP A 38 19.60 -6.28 23.50
CA TRP A 38 20.18 -6.78 22.25
C TRP A 38 20.26 -5.70 21.16
N ILE A 39 19.35 -4.74 21.20
CA ILE A 39 19.26 -3.66 20.22
C ILE A 39 18.98 -2.32 20.91
N ASP A 40 19.48 -1.24 20.32
CA ASP A 40 19.22 0.11 20.77
C ASP A 40 17.88 0.66 20.24
N HIS A 41 17.51 1.86 20.71
CA HIS A 41 16.26 2.48 20.27
C HIS A 41 16.29 2.87 18.78
N GLY A 42 17.44 3.28 18.26
CA GLY A 42 17.59 3.66 16.86
C GLY A 42 17.28 2.49 15.92
N LEU A 43 17.81 1.32 16.23
CA LEU A 43 17.59 0.10 15.47
C LEU A 43 16.14 -0.39 15.56
N VAL A 44 15.48 -0.25 16.71
CA VAL A 44 14.03 -0.50 16.82
C VAL A 44 13.24 0.37 15.85
N VAL A 45 13.52 1.68 15.80
CA VAL A 45 12.82 2.60 14.91
C VAL A 45 13.07 2.24 13.45
N ARG A 46 14.31 1.92 13.07
CA ARG A 46 14.65 1.52 11.70
C ARG A 46 13.95 0.22 11.31
N ALA A 47 14.09 -0.83 12.12
CA ALA A 47 13.50 -2.13 11.84
C ALA A 47 11.97 -2.06 11.73
N TYR A 48 11.31 -1.33 12.61
CA TYR A 48 9.86 -1.12 12.56
C TYR A 48 9.43 -0.44 11.25
N ASN A 49 10.13 0.61 10.83
CA ASN A 49 9.82 1.31 9.57
C ASN A 49 10.07 0.45 8.33
N VAL A 50 11.09 -0.40 8.35
CA VAL A 50 11.34 -1.38 7.26
C VAL A 50 10.17 -2.35 7.16
N VAL A 51 9.76 -2.96 8.29
CA VAL A 51 8.63 -3.89 8.33
C VAL A 51 7.34 -3.22 7.86
N MET A 52 7.07 -1.99 8.32
CA MET A 52 5.90 -1.22 7.91
C MET A 52 5.92 -0.92 6.40
N GLY A 53 7.04 -0.46 5.86
CA GLY A 53 7.19 -0.20 4.43
C GLY A 53 6.93 -1.46 3.60
N LEU A 54 7.52 -2.60 3.97
CA LEU A 54 7.27 -3.86 3.27
C LEU A 54 5.82 -4.33 3.36
N ALA A 55 5.21 -4.22 4.55
CA ALA A 55 3.80 -4.60 4.75
C ALA A 55 2.87 -3.78 3.85
N LEU A 56 3.10 -2.46 3.77
CA LEU A 56 2.32 -1.56 2.92
C LEU A 56 2.58 -1.80 1.43
N ALA A 57 3.83 -2.05 1.03
CA ALA A 57 4.14 -2.41 -0.35
C ALA A 57 3.39 -3.67 -0.79
N VAL A 58 3.35 -4.71 0.05
CA VAL A 58 2.57 -5.93 -0.21
C VAL A 58 1.08 -5.61 -0.31
N TYR A 59 0.54 -4.80 0.61
CA TYR A 59 -0.86 -4.39 0.59
C TYR A 59 -1.26 -3.68 -0.71
N PHE A 60 -0.50 -2.65 -1.11
CA PHE A 60 -0.79 -1.88 -2.32
C PHE A 60 -0.57 -2.65 -3.62
N ASN A 61 0.27 -3.69 -3.63
CA ASN A 61 0.41 -4.59 -4.78
C ASN A 61 -0.77 -5.57 -4.91
N VAL A 62 -1.45 -5.87 -3.81
CA VAL A 62 -2.63 -6.76 -3.81
C VAL A 62 -3.90 -5.98 -4.14
N MET A 63 -4.03 -4.73 -3.68
CA MET A 63 -5.24 -3.91 -3.85
C MET A 63 -5.81 -3.86 -5.30
N PRO A 64 -5.02 -3.68 -6.37
CA PRO A 64 -5.56 -3.59 -7.74
C PRO A 64 -6.07 -4.93 -8.29
N LYS A 65 -5.72 -6.04 -7.64
CA LYS A 65 -6.11 -7.40 -8.02
C LYS A 65 -7.47 -7.79 -7.42
N VAL A 66 -8.02 -6.95 -6.54
CA VAL A 66 -9.32 -7.13 -5.94
C VAL A 66 -10.37 -6.56 -6.91
N MET A 67 -11.13 -7.44 -7.57
CA MET A 67 -12.23 -7.01 -8.44
C MET A 67 -13.28 -6.27 -7.62
N HIS A 68 -13.75 -5.12 -8.12
CA HIS A 68 -14.83 -4.37 -7.50
C HIS A 68 -16.09 -5.25 -7.39
N GLU A 69 -16.74 -5.20 -6.22
CA GLU A 69 -17.92 -6.01 -5.91
C GLU A 69 -19.14 -5.58 -6.74
N ALA A 70 -19.18 -4.33 -7.18
CA ALA A 70 -20.21 -3.82 -8.06
C ALA A 70 -19.84 -4.04 -9.54
N PRO A 71 -20.74 -4.64 -10.35
CA PRO A 71 -20.52 -4.75 -11.79
C PRO A 71 -20.44 -3.33 -12.41
N PRO A 72 -19.42 -3.07 -13.25
CA PRO A 72 -19.27 -1.78 -13.90
C PRO A 72 -20.45 -1.53 -14.85
N ARG A 73 -20.92 -0.28 -14.95
CA ARG A 73 -22.09 0.07 -15.79
C ARG A 73 -21.76 -0.03 -17.29
N SER A 74 -20.48 0.03 -17.66
CA SER A 74 -19.99 -0.19 -19.01
C SER A 74 -18.58 -0.79 -19.03
N MET A 75 -18.20 -1.46 -20.14
CA MET A 75 -16.84 -1.96 -20.37
C MET A 75 -15.77 -0.87 -20.30
N ARG A 76 -16.11 0.35 -20.75
CA ARG A 76 -15.22 1.52 -20.74
C ARG A 76 -14.92 1.96 -19.31
N GLU A 77 -15.95 2.05 -18.45
CA GLU A 77 -15.77 2.36 -17.03
C GLU A 77 -14.98 1.29 -16.29
N ALA A 78 -15.24 0.01 -16.59
CA ALA A 78 -14.48 -1.11 -16.02
C ALA A 78 -12.98 -0.99 -16.29
N THR A 79 -12.63 -0.68 -17.54
CA THR A 79 -11.24 -0.56 -18.00
C THR A 79 -10.57 0.66 -17.38
N LEU A 80 -11.28 1.79 -17.27
CA LEU A 80 -10.78 2.99 -16.62
C LEU A 80 -10.53 2.77 -15.12
N ALA A 81 -11.48 2.20 -14.40
CA ALA A 81 -11.34 1.89 -12.98
C ALA A 81 -10.17 0.95 -12.72
N GLN A 82 -10.02 -0.10 -13.53
CA GLN A 82 -8.92 -1.04 -13.39
C GLN A 82 -7.56 -0.42 -13.74
N ALA A 83 -7.50 0.46 -14.75
CA ALA A 83 -6.27 1.18 -15.09
C ALA A 83 -5.83 2.12 -13.96
N VAL A 84 -6.77 2.90 -13.40
CA VAL A 84 -6.50 3.78 -12.25
C VAL A 84 -6.04 2.95 -11.06
N ALA A 85 -6.76 1.88 -10.71
CA ALA A 85 -6.41 1.01 -9.59
C ALA A 85 -4.99 0.43 -9.75
N ARG A 86 -4.60 -0.04 -10.94
CA ARG A 86 -3.26 -0.57 -11.20
C ARG A 86 -2.18 0.48 -11.05
N VAL A 87 -2.38 1.68 -11.62
CA VAL A 87 -1.40 2.77 -11.51
C VAL A 87 -1.24 3.18 -10.05
N SER A 88 -2.34 3.42 -9.34
CA SER A 88 -2.33 3.77 -7.92
C SER A 88 -1.64 2.71 -7.05
N GLY A 89 -1.92 1.42 -7.30
CA GLY A 89 -1.31 0.34 -6.55
C GLY A 89 0.19 0.22 -6.79
N TRP A 90 0.64 0.30 -8.05
CA TRP A 90 2.06 0.20 -8.38
C TRP A 90 2.86 1.41 -7.90
N THR A 91 2.33 2.63 -8.02
CA THR A 91 3.02 3.83 -7.55
C THR A 91 3.19 3.78 -6.03
N MET A 92 2.15 3.45 -5.28
CA MET A 92 2.24 3.27 -3.83
C MET A 92 3.16 2.10 -3.44
N THR A 93 3.11 0.98 -4.16
CA THR A 93 4.02 -0.14 -3.91
C THR A 93 5.48 0.31 -4.04
N LEU A 94 5.82 1.01 -5.11
CA LEU A 94 7.18 1.54 -5.32
C LEU A 94 7.56 2.56 -4.24
N ALA A 95 6.63 3.42 -3.82
CA ALA A 95 6.84 4.37 -2.74
C ALA A 95 7.25 3.69 -1.43
N PHE A 96 6.54 2.62 -1.07
CA PHE A 96 6.78 1.90 0.17
C PHE A 96 7.97 0.93 0.10
N LEU A 97 8.35 0.48 -1.09
CA LEU A 97 9.65 -0.18 -1.30
C LEU A 97 10.80 0.82 -1.14
N ALA A 98 10.67 2.03 -1.68
CA ALA A 98 11.64 3.09 -1.47
C ALA A 98 11.71 3.49 0.01
N TRP A 99 10.58 3.60 0.71
CA TRP A 99 10.50 3.79 2.16
C TRP A 99 11.30 2.73 2.91
N ALA A 100 11.05 1.45 2.63
CA ALA A 100 11.75 0.35 3.29
C ALA A 100 13.26 0.39 3.02
N ALA A 101 13.68 0.66 1.78
CA ALA A 101 15.09 0.78 1.42
C ALA A 101 15.77 1.97 2.12
N LEU A 102 15.10 3.13 2.18
CA LEU A 102 15.61 4.31 2.86
C LEU A 102 15.81 4.04 4.36
N TRP A 103 14.84 3.40 5.03
CA TRP A 103 14.99 3.08 6.45
C TRP A 103 15.97 1.96 6.75
N ALA A 104 16.21 1.05 5.78
CA ALA A 104 17.22 0.01 5.91
C ALA A 104 18.66 0.57 5.77
N PHE A 105 18.88 1.45 4.79
CA PHE A 105 20.24 1.80 4.35
C PHE A 105 20.62 3.27 4.57
N ALA A 106 19.67 4.20 4.59
CA ALA A 106 19.97 5.63 4.69
C ALA A 106 20.12 6.12 6.14
N PRO A 107 20.89 7.19 6.37
CA PRO A 107 20.88 7.94 7.62
C PRO A 107 19.46 8.39 8.01
N GLN A 108 19.17 8.47 9.30
CA GLN A 108 17.81 8.69 9.80
C GLN A 108 17.16 9.99 9.28
N GLU A 109 17.94 11.07 9.14
CA GLU A 109 17.42 12.34 8.59
C GLU A 109 17.03 12.23 7.12
N ILE A 110 17.83 11.54 6.32
CA ILE A 110 17.53 11.25 4.90
C ILE A 110 16.34 10.30 4.80
N ALA A 111 16.26 9.29 5.67
CA ALA A 111 15.17 8.34 5.67
C ALA A 111 13.83 9.02 5.95
N LYS A 112 13.76 9.94 6.92
CA LYS A 112 12.55 10.72 7.23
C LYS A 112 12.08 11.54 6.02
N ALA A 113 12.94 12.41 5.52
CA ALA A 113 12.58 13.33 4.44
C ALA A 113 12.33 12.60 3.12
N GLY A 114 13.20 11.66 2.76
CA GLY A 114 13.11 10.87 1.53
C GLY A 114 11.86 10.00 1.49
N SER A 115 11.48 9.39 2.61
CA SER A 115 10.28 8.55 2.69
C SER A 115 9.00 9.39 2.50
N LEU A 116 8.95 10.57 3.12
CA LEU A 116 7.83 11.51 2.93
C LEU A 116 7.75 11.97 1.47
N ALA A 117 8.87 12.33 0.86
CA ALA A 117 8.94 12.73 -0.53
C ALA A 117 8.48 11.60 -1.48
N ALA A 118 8.91 10.36 -1.24
CA ALA A 118 8.52 9.21 -2.06
C ALA A 118 7.00 8.95 -2.02
N VAL A 119 6.40 9.00 -0.83
CA VAL A 119 4.94 8.86 -0.68
C VAL A 119 4.21 10.06 -1.30
N GLY A 120 4.66 11.29 -1.04
CA GLY A 120 4.07 12.50 -1.59
C GLY A 120 4.07 12.53 -3.12
N ALA A 121 5.19 12.18 -3.75
CA ALA A 121 5.29 12.05 -5.20
C ALA A 121 4.32 11.00 -5.74
N SER A 122 4.17 9.87 -5.05
CA SER A 122 3.27 8.79 -5.47
C SER A 122 1.79 9.18 -5.38
N VAL A 123 1.42 9.94 -4.35
CA VAL A 123 0.08 10.55 -4.24
C VAL A 123 -0.16 11.52 -5.40
N ALA A 124 0.82 12.38 -5.72
CA ALA A 124 0.71 13.32 -6.83
C ALA A 124 0.51 12.59 -8.17
N VAL A 125 1.26 11.50 -8.42
CA VAL A 125 1.08 10.68 -9.62
C VAL A 125 -0.31 10.04 -9.66
N MET A 126 -0.79 9.49 -8.55
CA MET A 126 -2.12 8.88 -8.46
C MET A 126 -3.24 9.89 -8.78
N LEU A 127 -3.18 11.07 -8.18
CA LEU A 127 -4.17 12.14 -8.42
C LEU A 127 -4.08 12.64 -9.86
N GLY A 128 -2.88 12.92 -10.35
CA GLY A 128 -2.64 13.40 -11.71
C GLY A 128 -3.14 12.41 -12.76
N TYR A 129 -2.86 11.11 -12.59
CA TYR A 129 -3.35 10.07 -13.49
C TYR A 129 -4.88 9.95 -13.48
N THR A 130 -5.49 10.01 -12.30
CA THR A 130 -6.95 9.94 -12.14
C THR A 130 -7.64 11.13 -12.82
N VAL A 131 -7.11 12.34 -12.62
CA VAL A 131 -7.61 13.56 -13.25
C VAL A 131 -7.44 13.50 -14.77
N TRP A 132 -6.26 13.12 -15.26
CA TRP A 132 -5.99 13.02 -16.69
C TRP A 132 -6.96 12.06 -17.41
N LYS A 133 -7.15 10.86 -16.84
CA LYS A 133 -8.09 9.86 -17.41
C LYS A 133 -9.54 10.34 -17.37
N SER A 134 -9.92 11.06 -16.32
CA SER A 134 -11.27 11.64 -16.20
C SER A 134 -11.53 12.73 -17.25
N VAL A 135 -10.56 13.62 -17.47
CA VAL A 135 -10.66 14.70 -18.47
C VAL A 135 -10.65 14.14 -19.90
N ALA A 136 -9.75 13.18 -20.19
CA ALA A 136 -9.72 12.50 -21.49
C ALA A 136 -11.01 11.72 -21.77
N GLY A 137 -11.62 11.13 -20.73
CA GLY A 137 -12.90 10.45 -20.81
C GLY A 137 -14.04 11.35 -21.29
N ARG A 138 -14.15 12.56 -20.72
CA ARG A 138 -15.19 13.55 -21.03
C ARG A 138 -15.11 14.06 -22.47
N ARG A 139 -13.91 14.34 -22.98
CA ARG A 139 -13.70 14.88 -24.34
C ARG A 139 -14.19 13.94 -25.45
N SER A 140 -14.19 12.62 -25.20
CA SER A 140 -14.59 11.62 -26.20
C SER A 140 -16.10 11.33 -26.21
N THR A 141 -16.88 11.98 -25.36
CA THR A 141 -18.36 11.85 -25.29
C THR A 141 -19.07 13.08 -25.87
N SER A 142 -18.31 14.12 -26.23
CA SER A 142 -18.81 15.42 -26.71
C SER A 142 -18.50 15.68 -28.20
N GLY A 143 -18.11 14.66 -28.95
CA GLY A 143 -17.90 14.69 -30.41
C GLY A 143 -18.47 13.44 -31.02
#